data_AF-A0A5B8IW48-F1
#
_entry.id   AF-A0A5B8IW48-F1
#
_cell.length_a   1.000
_cell.length_b   1.000
_cell.length_c   1.000
_cell.angle_alpha   90.00
_cell.angle_beta   90.00
_cell.angle_gamma   90.00
#
_symmetry.space_group_name_H-M   'P 1'
#
loop_
_entity.id
_entity.type
_entity.pdbx_description
1 polymer ?
#
loop_
_entity_poly.entity_id
_entity_poly.type
_entity_poly.pdbx_seq_one_letter_code
_entity_poly.pdbx_strand_id
1 'polypeptide(L)'
;MEYSPDDWVILNVSFTTRDRTFTQLRVLGGWRGGYLSGDAWRINSGIQAVHADGLEYRFLGRSGSVYLCRRGGYRMSRIMASGLEELKRQSTVVDAEILEDRNWLEPGLLKALLYRPSG
;
A
#
# COMPACT_ATOMS: atom_id res chain seq x y z
N MET A 1 7.74 -1.54 -13.82
CA MET A 1 8.92 -1.40 -12.93
C MET A 1 8.64 -2.19 -11.66
N GLU A 2 9.61 -2.98 -11.20
CA GLU A 2 9.48 -3.86 -10.05
C GLU A 2 10.17 -3.25 -8.82
N TYR A 3 9.58 -3.44 -7.64
CA TYR A 3 10.04 -2.90 -6.37
C TYR A 3 9.94 -3.98 -5.29
N SER A 4 11.02 -4.22 -4.56
CA SER A 4 11.07 -5.21 -3.48
C SER A 4 11.36 -4.50 -2.15
N PRO A 5 10.33 -4.00 -1.43
CA PRO A 5 10.53 -3.35 -0.13
C PRO A 5 10.96 -4.34 0.96
N ASP A 6 11.70 -3.85 1.96
CA ASP A 6 12.05 -4.62 3.16
C ASP A 6 10.84 -4.74 4.10
N ASP A 7 10.16 -3.61 4.31
CA ASP A 7 8.97 -3.48 5.14
C ASP A 7 7.82 -2.95 4.27
N TRP A 8 6.61 -3.46 4.47
CA TRP A 8 5.44 -3.01 3.71
C TRP A 8 4.16 -3.15 4.50
N VAL A 9 3.16 -2.34 4.13
CA VAL A 9 1.79 -2.46 4.61
C VAL A 9 0.81 -2.15 3.48
N ILE A 10 -0.45 -2.58 3.65
CA ILE A 10 -1.55 -2.12 2.80
C ILE A 10 -2.25 -0.96 3.49
N LEU A 11 -2.36 0.15 2.77
CA LEU A 11 -3.17 1.30 3.15
C LEU A 11 -4.55 1.19 2.52
N ASN A 12 -5.57 1.49 3.29
CA ASN A 12 -6.90 1.79 2.78
C ASN A 12 -7.09 3.31 2.79
N VAL A 13 -7.20 3.91 1.61
CA VAL A 13 -7.14 5.37 1.43
C VAL A 13 -8.42 5.87 0.80
N SER A 14 -9.13 6.73 1.52
CA SER A 14 -10.33 7.41 1.06
C SER A 14 -9.95 8.75 0.43
N PHE A 15 -10.24 8.88 -0.87
CA PHE A 15 -10.01 10.11 -1.63
C PHE A 15 -11.32 10.84 -1.89
N THR A 16 -11.27 12.17 -1.89
CA THR A 16 -12.36 13.03 -2.33
C THR A 16 -11.97 13.81 -3.57
N THR A 17 -12.96 13.98 -4.45
CA THR A 17 -12.92 14.84 -5.63
C THR A 17 -14.16 15.71 -5.61
N ARG A 18 -14.27 16.70 -6.50
CA ARG A 18 -15.46 17.56 -6.59
C ARG A 18 -16.76 16.77 -6.71
N ASP A 19 -16.71 15.63 -7.39
CA ASP A 19 -17.93 14.90 -7.79
C ASP A 19 -18.20 13.66 -6.93
N ARG A 20 -17.18 13.13 -6.24
CA ARG A 20 -17.32 11.88 -5.46
C ARG A 20 -16.19 11.64 -4.48
N THR A 21 -16.49 10.81 -3.48
CA THR A 21 -15.52 10.12 -2.64
C THR A 21 -15.34 8.69 -3.14
N PHE A 22 -14.11 8.18 -3.14
CA PHE A 22 -13.81 6.80 -3.49
C PHE A 22 -12.62 6.27 -2.72
N THR A 23 -12.59 4.96 -2.53
CA THR A 23 -11.55 4.28 -1.77
C THR A 23 -10.55 3.58 -2.69
N GLN A 24 -9.28 3.55 -2.31
CA GLN A 24 -8.24 2.78 -2.97
C GLN A 24 -7.35 2.06 -1.97
N LEU A 25 -7.05 0.80 -2.25
CA LEU A 25 -5.98 0.09 -1.57
C LEU A 25 -4.64 0.46 -2.20
N ARG A 26 -3.63 0.77 -1.38
CA ARG A 26 -2.28 1.13 -1.83
C ARG A 26 -1.22 0.35 -1.07
N VAL A 27 -0.12 0.02 -1.74
CA VAL A 27 1.08 -0.50 -1.07
C VAL A 27 1.92 0.69 -0.62
N LEU A 28 2.25 0.75 0.67
CA LEU A 28 3.33 1.58 1.19
C LEU A 28 4.51 0.65 1.49
N GLY A 29 5.61 0.85 0.78
CA GLY A 29 6.86 0.12 0.96
C GLY A 29 7.94 0.99 1.57
N GLY A 30 8.79 0.40 2.40
CA GLY A 30 10.00 0.97 2.97
C GLY A 30 11.24 0.19 2.57
N TRP A 31 12.31 0.91 2.28
CA TRP A 31 13.65 0.37 2.01
C TRP A 31 14.59 0.89 3.07
N ARG A 32 15.30 -0.04 3.72
CA ARG A 32 16.34 0.29 4.68
C ARG A 32 17.63 0.51 3.91
N GLY A 33 18.15 1.71 4.04
CA GLY A 33 19.39 2.10 3.41
C GLY A 33 20.62 1.61 4.19
N GLY A 34 21.73 1.37 3.48
CA GLY A 34 23.07 1.28 4.09
C GLY A 34 23.75 2.64 4.24
N TYR A 35 25.02 2.67 4.66
CA TYR A 35 25.77 3.92 4.89
C TYR A 35 25.81 4.90 3.68
N LEU A 36 25.63 4.40 2.45
CA LEU A 36 25.69 5.18 1.19
C LEU A 36 24.32 5.44 0.55
N SER A 37 23.25 4.84 1.04
CA SER A 37 21.90 4.95 0.50
C SER A 37 20.97 5.30 1.64
N GLY A 38 20.23 6.40 1.58
CA GLY A 38 19.30 6.76 2.65
C GLY A 38 18.12 5.77 2.74
N ASP A 39 17.50 5.71 3.92
CA ASP A 39 16.19 5.07 4.05
C ASP A 39 15.19 5.76 3.12
N ALA A 40 14.36 4.96 2.45
CA ALA A 40 13.36 5.47 1.52
C ALA A 40 12.00 4.83 1.76
N TRP A 41 10.94 5.55 1.42
CA TRP A 41 9.59 5.02 1.36
C TRP A 41 8.96 5.33 0.00
N ARG A 42 7.95 4.55 -0.39
CA ARG A 42 7.19 4.78 -1.62
C ARG A 42 5.77 4.24 -1.48
N ILE A 43 4.79 5.04 -1.91
CA ILE A 43 3.39 4.64 -2.01
C ILE A 43 3.03 4.42 -3.49
N ASN A 44 2.38 3.29 -3.81
CA ASN A 44 1.96 3.04 -5.19
C ASN A 44 0.69 3.83 -5.57
N SER A 45 0.30 3.76 -6.84
CA SER A 45 -0.84 4.48 -7.43
C SER A 45 -2.20 3.79 -7.26
N GLY A 46 -2.28 2.79 -6.38
CA GLY A 46 -3.46 1.94 -6.20
C GLY A 46 -3.23 0.52 -6.71
N ILE A 47 -3.67 -0.46 -5.92
CA ILE A 47 -3.59 -1.89 -6.23
C ILE A 47 -4.71 -2.25 -7.21
N GLN A 48 -4.34 -2.94 -8.29
CA GLN A 48 -5.29 -3.51 -9.26
C GLN A 48 -5.48 -5.01 -9.04
N ALA A 49 -4.39 -5.72 -8.74
CA ALA A 49 -4.40 -7.16 -8.55
C ALA A 49 -3.27 -7.58 -7.61
N VAL A 50 -3.39 -8.79 -7.09
CA VAL A 50 -2.36 -9.46 -6.29
C VAL A 50 -2.25 -10.90 -6.77
N HIS A 51 -1.01 -11.37 -6.92
CA HIS A 51 -0.69 -12.76 -7.26
C HIS A 51 0.26 -13.35 -6.23
N ALA A 52 0.27 -14.68 -6.15
CA ALA A 52 1.26 -15.41 -5.37
C ALA A 52 2.56 -15.50 -6.18
N ASP A 53 3.69 -15.23 -5.54
CA ASP A 53 5.02 -15.43 -6.12
C ASP A 53 5.91 -16.09 -5.06
N GLY A 54 5.85 -17.42 -4.96
CA GLY A 54 6.52 -18.18 -3.91
C GLY A 54 6.17 -17.71 -2.49
N LEU A 55 7.13 -17.11 -1.80
CA LEU A 55 7.00 -16.59 -0.43
C LEU A 55 6.60 -15.10 -0.38
N GLU A 56 6.29 -14.51 -1.53
CA GLU A 56 6.03 -13.09 -1.70
C GLU A 56 4.62 -12.88 -2.29
N TYR A 57 4.02 -11.74 -1.97
CA TYR A 57 2.87 -11.21 -2.68
C TYR A 57 3.36 -10.30 -3.81
N ARG A 58 2.80 -10.48 -5.00
CA ARG A 58 3.07 -9.64 -6.17
C ARG A 58 1.89 -8.70 -6.39
N PHE A 59 1.98 -7.47 -5.87
CA PHE A 59 0.95 -6.46 -6.00
C PHE A 59 1.14 -5.63 -7.27
N LEU A 60 0.17 -5.68 -8.18
CA LEU A 60 0.17 -4.91 -9.43
C LEU A 60 -0.50 -3.56 -9.20
N GLY A 61 0.24 -2.49 -9.46
CA GLY A 61 -0.22 -1.12 -9.33
C GLY A 61 -0.81 -0.55 -10.63
N ARG A 62 -1.72 0.42 -10.51
CA ARG A 62 -2.39 1.11 -11.64
C ARG A 62 -1.43 1.71 -12.66
N SER A 63 -0.25 2.14 -12.24
CA SER A 63 0.78 2.72 -13.11
C SER A 63 1.70 1.67 -13.76
N GLY A 64 1.39 0.37 -13.67
CA GLY A 64 2.28 -0.71 -14.13
C GLY A 64 3.48 -0.95 -13.21
N SER A 65 3.43 -0.48 -11.97
CA SER A 65 4.39 -0.86 -10.93
C SER A 65 4.05 -2.24 -10.37
N VAL A 66 5.06 -2.98 -9.96
CA VAL A 66 4.89 -4.26 -9.28
C VAL A 66 5.65 -4.19 -7.97
N TYR A 67 4.99 -4.52 -6.86
CA TYR A 67 5.61 -4.61 -5.55
C TYR A 67 5.70 -6.08 -5.13
N LEU A 68 6.93 -6.55 -4.91
CA LEU A 68 7.27 -7.90 -4.47
C LEU A 68 7.44 -7.88 -2.95
N CYS A 69 6.39 -8.28 -2.25
CA CYS A 69 6.19 -8.07 -0.84
C CYS A 69 6.33 -9.40 -0.08
N ARG A 70 7.47 -9.63 0.55
CA ARG A 70 7.71 -10.84 1.38
C ARG A 70 6.67 -10.95 2.48
N ARG A 71 6.09 -12.13 2.68
CA ARG A 71 5.09 -12.36 3.74
C ARG A 71 5.57 -11.95 5.14
N GLY A 72 6.85 -12.17 5.46
CA GLY A 72 7.45 -11.74 6.74
C GLY A 72 7.83 -10.24 6.85
N GLY A 73 7.55 -9.47 5.80
CA GLY A 73 7.83 -8.03 5.72
C GLY A 73 6.65 -7.13 6.13
N TYR A 74 5.51 -7.71 6.56
CA TYR A 74 4.33 -6.90 6.90
C TYR A 74 4.53 -6.14 8.21
N ARG A 75 4.96 -4.88 8.13
CA ARG A 75 5.16 -4.00 9.29
C ARG A 75 5.30 -2.54 8.87
N MET A 76 4.96 -1.64 9.80
CA MET A 76 5.21 -0.21 9.64
C MET A 76 6.60 0.14 10.19
N SER A 77 7.50 0.64 9.35
CA SER A 77 8.79 1.20 9.78
C SER A 77 8.69 2.71 10.02
N ARG A 78 9.68 3.28 10.73
CA ARG A 78 9.73 4.73 11.02
C ARG A 78 9.78 5.58 9.74
N ILE A 79 10.49 5.11 8.71
CA ILE A 79 10.56 5.82 7.43
C ILE A 79 9.24 5.76 6.67
N MET A 80 8.51 4.64 6.75
CA MET A 80 7.18 4.54 6.14
C MET A 80 6.15 5.44 6.83
N ALA A 81 6.25 5.59 8.15
CA ALA A 81 5.34 6.46 8.90
C ALA A 81 5.37 7.91 8.38
N SER A 82 6.54 8.44 7.99
CA SER A 82 6.60 9.79 7.40
C SER A 82 5.89 9.89 6.06
N GLY A 83 5.94 8.84 5.24
CA GLY A 83 5.17 8.73 4.00
C GLY A 83 3.66 8.67 4.20
N LEU A 84 3.19 7.97 5.24
CA LEU A 84 1.77 7.97 5.62
C LEU A 84 1.31 9.36 6.07
N GLU A 85 2.11 10.04 6.90
CA GLU A 85 1.82 11.41 7.34
C GLU A 85 1.81 12.38 6.16
N GLU A 86 2.71 12.22 5.19
CA GLU A 86 2.71 13.02 3.97
C GLU A 86 1.48 12.77 3.10
N LEU A 87 1.06 11.51 2.96
CA LEU A 87 -0.17 11.16 2.25
C LEU A 87 -1.38 11.83 2.91
N LYS A 88 -1.50 11.78 4.24
CA LYS A 88 -2.62 12.37 4.99
C LYS A 88 -2.70 13.89 4.89
N ARG A 89 -1.59 14.58 4.60
CA ARG A 89 -1.59 16.04 4.39
C ARG A 89 -2.13 16.46 3.03
N GLN A 90 -2.34 15.54 2.09
CA GLN A 90 -2.89 15.88 0.78
C GLN A 90 -4.37 16.24 0.92
N SER A 91 -4.78 17.39 0.38
CA SER A 91 -6.16 17.89 0.50
C SER A 91 -7.23 17.00 -0.13
N THR A 92 -6.82 16.07 -1.01
CA THR A 92 -7.69 15.08 -1.64
C THR A 92 -7.86 13.81 -0.80
N VAL A 93 -7.08 13.62 0.27
CA VAL A 93 -7.17 12.46 1.16
C VAL A 93 -8.09 12.81 2.32
N VAL A 94 -9.20 12.09 2.44
CA VAL A 94 -10.15 12.21 3.55
C VAL A 94 -9.68 11.39 4.74
N ASP A 95 -9.24 10.16 4.48
CA ASP A 95 -8.74 9.24 5.49
C ASP A 95 -7.72 8.26 4.89
N ALA A 96 -6.81 7.77 5.71
CA ALA A 96 -5.84 6.75 5.36
C ALA A 96 -5.51 5.88 6.57
N GLU A 97 -5.94 4.63 6.54
CA GLU A 97 -5.71 3.64 7.60
C GLU A 97 -4.78 2.52 7.12
N ILE A 98 -4.00 1.97 8.06
CA ILE A 98 -3.20 0.77 7.82
C ILE A 98 -4.10 -0.43 8.09
N LEU A 99 -4.22 -1.33 7.13
CA LEU A 99 -4.98 -2.57 7.34
C LEU A 99 -4.16 -3.58 8.16
N GLU A 100 -4.84 -4.42 8.94
CA GLU A 100 -4.19 -5.56 9.59
C GLU A 100 -3.75 -6.60 8.56
N ASP A 101 -2.62 -7.26 8.83
CA ASP A 101 -2.09 -8.32 7.98
C ASP A 101 -3.09 -9.47 7.84
N ARG A 102 -3.14 -10.05 6.66
CA ARG A 102 -4.08 -11.12 6.30
C ARG A 102 -3.59 -11.88 5.09
N ASN A 103 -4.31 -12.92 4.72
CA ASN A 103 -4.10 -13.57 3.43
C ASN A 103 -4.60 -12.68 2.29
N TRP A 104 -3.71 -11.87 1.72
CA TRP A 104 -4.04 -10.96 0.62
C TRP A 104 -4.48 -11.65 -0.68
N LEU A 105 -4.30 -12.97 -0.78
CA LEU A 105 -4.75 -13.78 -1.94
C LEU A 105 -6.16 -14.33 -1.78
N GLU A 106 -6.85 -14.02 -0.67
CA GLU A 106 -8.23 -14.46 -0.46
C GLU A 106 -9.12 -14.00 -1.64
N PRO A 107 -9.84 -14.92 -2.31
CA PRO A 107 -10.68 -14.57 -3.45
C PRO A 107 -11.72 -13.51 -3.09
N GLY A 108 -11.78 -12.44 -3.89
CA GLY A 108 -12.75 -11.35 -3.69
C GLY A 108 -12.40 -10.35 -2.58
N LEU A 109 -11.34 -10.58 -1.79
CA LEU A 109 -10.95 -9.72 -0.68
C LEU A 109 -10.73 -8.25 -1.09
N LEU A 110 -9.94 -8.01 -2.15
CA LEU A 110 -9.67 -6.65 -2.62
C LEU A 110 -10.97 -5.93 -3.01
N LYS A 111 -11.91 -6.65 -3.61
CA LYS A 111 -13.22 -6.10 -3.96
C LYS A 111 -14.00 -5.76 -2.69
N ALA A 112 -14.11 -6.70 -1.75
CA ALA A 112 -14.84 -6.51 -0.49
C ALA A 112 -14.32 -5.30 0.31
N LEU A 113 -13.00 -5.11 0.38
CA LEU A 113 -12.38 -3.97 1.07
C LEU A 113 -12.69 -2.62 0.43
N LEU A 114 -12.83 -2.56 -0.90
CA LEU A 114 -13.16 -1.32 -1.62
C LEU A 114 -14.64 -0.91 -1.50
N TYR A 115 -15.54 -1.85 -1.19
CA TYR A 115 -16.98 -1.60 -1.05
C TYR A 115 -17.44 -1.57 0.40
N ARG A 116 -16.52 -1.55 1.36
CA ARG A 116 -16.87 -1.54 2.77
C ARG A 116 -17.65 -0.25 3.06
N PRO A 117 -18.90 -0.32 3.54
CA PRO A 117 -19.64 0.88 3.90
C PRO A 117 -18.89 1.57 5.03
N SER A 118 -18.59 2.85 4.85
CA SER A 118 -18.13 3.74 5.92
C SER A 118 -19.20 3.70 7.01
N GLY A 119 -18.91 2.97 8.09
CA GLY A 119 -19.74 2.94 9.30
C GLY A 119 -19.67 4.25 10.06
#